data_AF-A0A2A5IBQ2-F1
#
_entry.id   AF-A0A2A5IBQ2-F1
#
_cell.length_a   1.000
_cell.length_b   1.000
_cell.length_c   1.000
_cell.angle_alpha   90.00
_cell.angle_beta   90.00
_cell.angle_gamma   90.00
#
_symmetry.space_group_name_H-M   'P 1'
#
loop_
_entity.id
_entity.type
_entity.pdbx_description
1 polymer ?
#
loop_
_entity_poly.entity_id
_entity_poly.type
_entity_poly.pdbx_seq_one_letter_code
_entity_poly.pdbx_strand_id
1 'polypeptide(L)'
;MFNLQIDGLEELENAIGNMQRKVSKMHKEALTAGATVIKDELYPNTPRSDKAQKHMQDDLDITRLRTDGDGGKYVAVGWPKSKSRKDTQWRIHFPEFGTLHQPAQKFFTRTIDAKWDEAIRKVADKYRQALSKL
;
A
#
# COMPACT_ATOMS: atom_id res chain seq x y z
N MET A 1 -26.47 -6.97 -42.19
CA MET A 1 -25.63 -6.52 -41.05
C MET A 1 -24.74 -5.41 -41.59
N PHE A 2 -24.77 -4.22 -40.97
CA PHE A 2 -23.93 -3.09 -41.37
C PHE A 2 -22.74 -2.99 -40.42
N ASN A 3 -21.52 -2.98 -40.98
CA ASN A 3 -20.30 -2.70 -40.25
C ASN A 3 -19.90 -1.25 -40.51
N LEU A 4 -19.74 -0.47 -39.44
CA LEU A 4 -19.12 0.85 -39.49
C LEU A 4 -17.61 0.65 -39.29
N GLN A 5 -16.83 0.75 -40.36
CA GLN A 5 -15.37 0.84 -40.27
C GLN A 5 -14.97 2.31 -40.17
N ILE A 6 -14.35 2.69 -39.06
CA ILE A 6 -13.76 4.01 -38.85
C ILE A 6 -12.24 3.84 -38.93
N ASP A 7 -11.65 4.39 -39.97
CA ASP A 7 -10.19 4.43 -40.11
C ASP A 7 -9.58 5.25 -38.96
N GLY A 8 -8.52 4.74 -38.33
CA GLY A 8 -7.86 5.38 -37.18
C GLY A 8 -8.48 5.10 -35.80
N LEU A 9 -9.58 4.35 -35.70
CA LEU A 9 -10.13 3.94 -34.40
C LEU A 9 -9.16 3.07 -33.59
N GLU A 10 -8.46 2.15 -34.26
CA GLU A 10 -7.44 1.30 -33.63
C GLU A 10 -6.29 2.13 -33.02
N GLU A 11 -5.87 3.19 -33.71
CA GLU A 11 -4.82 4.09 -33.25
C GLU A 11 -5.27 4.88 -32.00
N LEU A 12 -6.53 5.34 -31.98
CA LEU A 12 -7.13 5.98 -30.82
C LEU A 12 -7.26 5.04 -29.63
N GLU A 13 -7.74 3.82 -29.84
CA GLU A 13 -7.82 2.79 -28.79
C GLU A 13 -6.44 2.47 -28.20
N ASN A 14 -5.42 2.36 -29.05
CA ASN A 14 -4.04 2.17 -28.63
C ASN A 14 -3.51 3.37 -27.82
N ALA A 15 -3.80 4.60 -28.24
CA ALA A 15 -3.41 5.80 -27.51
C ALA A 15 -4.08 5.88 -26.13
N ILE A 16 -5.38 5.57 -26.04
CA ILE A 16 -6.14 5.51 -24.79
C ILE A 16 -5.56 4.42 -23.88
N GLY A 17 -5.32 3.22 -24.39
CA GLY A 17 -4.73 2.12 -23.63
C GLY A 17 -3.32 2.44 -23.13
N ASN A 18 -2.51 3.14 -23.91
CA ASN A 18 -1.20 3.63 -23.48
C ASN A 18 -1.30 4.65 -22.35
N MET A 19 -2.24 5.60 -22.45
CA MET A 19 -2.49 6.59 -21.41
C MET A 19 -2.95 5.94 -20.11
N GLN A 20 -3.89 4.98 -20.17
CA GLN A 20 -4.34 4.22 -19.00
C GLN A 20 -3.18 3.48 -18.31
N ARG A 21 -2.28 2.86 -19.08
CA ARG A 21 -1.08 2.20 -18.55
C ARG A 21 -0.14 3.17 -17.85
N LYS A 22 0.08 4.36 -18.44
CA LYS A 22 0.89 5.43 -17.81
C LYS A 22 0.27 5.86 -16.48
N VAL A 23 -1.02 6.19 -16.46
CA VAL A 23 -1.74 6.62 -15.24
C VAL A 23 -1.69 5.53 -14.16
N SER A 24 -1.90 4.26 -14.52
CA SER A 24 -1.78 3.13 -13.58
C SER A 24 -0.38 3.01 -12.97
N LYS A 25 0.66 3.22 -13.78
CA LYS A 25 2.06 3.27 -13.30
C LYS A 25 2.27 4.44 -12.33
N MET A 26 1.73 5.62 -12.62
CA MET A 26 1.80 6.79 -11.74
C MET A 26 1.15 6.52 -10.38
N HIS A 27 -0.06 5.95 -10.38
CA HIS A 27 -0.74 5.55 -9.13
C HIS A 27 0.11 4.58 -8.32
N LYS A 28 0.66 3.54 -8.98
CA LYS A 28 1.51 2.56 -8.32
C LYS A 28 2.72 3.23 -7.66
N GLU A 29 3.45 4.07 -8.39
CA GLU A 29 4.66 4.72 -7.89
C GLU A 29 4.37 5.69 -6.74
N ALA A 30 3.33 6.51 -6.87
CA ALA A 30 2.95 7.49 -5.87
C ALA A 30 2.47 6.84 -4.57
N LEU A 31 1.53 5.90 -4.67
CA LEU A 31 0.96 5.22 -3.50
C LEU A 31 2.00 4.33 -2.80
N THR A 32 2.85 3.63 -3.58
CA THR A 32 3.95 2.84 -2.99
C THR A 32 4.92 3.74 -2.24
N ALA A 33 5.25 4.93 -2.75
CA ALA A 33 6.17 5.84 -2.06
C ALA A 33 5.62 6.31 -0.70
N GLY A 34 4.34 6.65 -0.61
CA GLY A 34 3.71 6.97 0.68
C GLY A 34 3.66 5.76 1.62
N ALA A 35 3.33 4.60 1.08
CA ALA A 35 3.32 3.34 1.83
C ALA A 35 4.71 2.97 2.40
N THR A 36 5.79 3.25 1.68
CA THR A 36 7.16 3.06 2.14
C THR A 36 7.45 3.91 3.37
N VAL A 37 7.03 5.19 3.40
CA VAL A 37 7.21 6.06 4.58
C VAL A 37 6.58 5.45 5.83
N ILE A 38 5.35 4.94 5.70
CA ILE A 38 4.66 4.27 6.82
C ILE A 38 5.37 2.97 7.20
N LYS A 39 5.76 2.15 6.21
CA LYS A 39 6.44 0.86 6.45
C LYS A 39 7.77 1.04 7.18
N ASP A 40 8.58 2.01 6.77
CA ASP A 40 9.91 2.26 7.31
C ASP A 40 9.85 2.68 8.78
N GLU A 41 8.80 3.40 9.18
CA GLU A 41 8.55 3.75 10.58
C GLU A 41 7.85 2.62 11.36
N LEU A 42 6.95 1.89 10.71
CA LEU A 42 6.22 0.79 11.36
C LEU A 42 7.14 -0.38 11.70
N TYR A 43 8.17 -0.62 10.88
CA TYR A 43 9.14 -1.69 11.11
C TYR A 43 9.81 -1.60 12.50
N PRO A 44 10.53 -0.52 12.87
CA PRO A 44 11.16 -0.39 14.18
C PRO A 44 10.15 -0.28 15.33
N ASN A 45 8.95 0.26 15.08
CA ASN A 45 7.90 0.34 16.10
C ASN A 45 7.21 -1.00 16.37
N THR A 46 7.30 -1.97 15.45
CA THR A 46 6.68 -3.28 15.60
C THR A 46 7.35 -4.09 16.73
N PRO A 47 6.59 -4.54 17.75
CA PRO A 47 7.16 -5.26 18.87
C PRO A 47 7.84 -6.57 18.46
N ARG A 48 9.02 -6.81 19.03
CA ARG A 48 9.83 -8.02 18.80
C ARG A 48 10.19 -8.69 20.12
N SER A 49 10.07 -10.01 20.17
CA SER A 49 10.56 -10.82 21.29
C SER A 49 11.98 -11.33 21.02
N ASP A 50 12.64 -11.79 22.07
CA ASP A 50 13.91 -12.53 22.02
C ASP A 50 13.75 -14.01 21.60
N LYS A 51 12.52 -14.52 21.60
CA LYS A 51 12.20 -15.91 21.25
C LYS A 51 12.57 -16.24 19.80
N ALA A 52 13.15 -17.42 19.59
CA ALA A 52 13.45 -17.96 18.26
C ALA A 52 12.17 -18.40 17.52
N GLN A 53 11.39 -17.43 17.05
CA GLN A 53 10.17 -17.61 16.27
C GLN A 53 10.10 -16.61 15.11
N LYS A 54 9.13 -16.79 14.22
CA LYS A 54 8.82 -15.80 13.18
C LYS A 54 8.23 -14.55 13.83
N HIS A 55 8.78 -13.38 13.53
CA HIS A 55 8.31 -12.11 14.09
C HIS A 55 7.45 -11.36 13.09
N MET A 56 6.46 -10.62 13.61
CA MET A 56 5.64 -9.70 12.83
C MET A 56 6.51 -8.69 12.08
N GLN A 57 7.52 -8.15 12.74
CA GLN A 57 8.43 -7.18 12.16
C GLN A 57 9.04 -7.68 10.83
N ASP A 58 9.35 -8.97 10.73
CA ASP A 58 9.96 -9.59 9.54
C ASP A 58 8.95 -9.84 8.41
N ASP A 59 7.65 -9.77 8.69
CA ASP A 59 6.54 -10.07 7.77
C ASP A 59 5.86 -8.82 7.21
N LEU A 60 6.35 -7.63 7.57
CA LEU A 60 5.74 -6.37 7.14
C LEU A 60 5.94 -6.15 5.63
N ASP A 61 4.85 -5.92 4.90
CA ASP A 61 4.87 -5.79 3.44
C ASP A 61 3.92 -4.71 2.91
N ILE A 62 4.11 -4.33 1.64
CA ILE A 62 3.25 -3.43 0.88
C ILE A 62 2.57 -4.24 -0.22
N THR A 63 1.24 -4.18 -0.28
CA THR A 63 0.53 -4.89 -1.34
C THR A 63 0.78 -4.27 -2.71
N ARG A 64 0.55 -5.04 -3.77
CA ARG A 64 0.40 -4.50 -5.13
C ARG A 64 -0.73 -3.46 -5.17
N LEU A 65 -0.70 -2.61 -6.19
CA LEU A 65 -1.78 -1.67 -6.50
C LEU A 65 -3.10 -2.44 -6.65
N ARG A 66 -4.11 -2.03 -5.89
CA ARG A 66 -5.46 -2.57 -5.92
C ARG A 66 -6.45 -1.47 -6.25
N THR A 67 -7.66 -1.89 -6.61
CA THR A 67 -8.81 -1.01 -6.85
C THR A 67 -9.89 -1.43 -5.86
N ASP A 68 -10.48 -0.46 -5.17
CA ASP A 68 -11.65 -0.71 -4.32
C ASP A 68 -12.94 -0.84 -5.14
N GLY A 69 -14.07 -1.03 -4.47
CA GLY A 69 -15.38 -1.16 -5.12
C GLY A 69 -15.87 0.13 -5.81
N ASP A 70 -15.33 1.28 -5.42
CA ASP A 70 -15.70 2.60 -5.91
C ASP A 70 -14.75 3.10 -7.02
N GLY A 71 -13.75 2.28 -7.41
CA GLY A 71 -12.77 2.61 -8.44
C GLY A 71 -11.51 3.31 -7.93
N GLY A 72 -11.43 3.58 -6.62
CA GLY A 72 -10.27 4.17 -5.95
C GLY A 72 -9.06 3.24 -5.97
N LYS A 73 -7.88 3.79 -6.26
CA LYS A 73 -6.62 3.05 -6.25
C LYS A 73 -5.97 3.12 -4.88
N TYR A 74 -5.53 1.98 -4.37
CA TYR A 74 -4.86 1.91 -3.07
C TYR A 74 -3.75 0.86 -3.03
N VAL A 75 -2.85 1.02 -2.07
CA VAL A 75 -1.92 -0.01 -1.61
C VAL A 75 -2.11 -0.15 -0.09
N ALA A 76 -1.99 -1.35 0.44
CA ALA A 76 -2.07 -1.60 1.87
C ALA A 76 -0.67 -1.86 2.43
N VAL A 77 -0.39 -1.29 3.61
CA VAL A 77 0.79 -1.58 4.42
C VAL A 77 0.37 -2.49 5.56
N GLY A 78 1.05 -3.60 5.77
CA GLY A 78 0.76 -4.48 6.89
C GLY A 78 1.28 -5.89 6.68
N TRP A 79 0.67 -6.83 7.38
CA TRP A 79 1.08 -8.23 7.38
C TRP A 79 0.17 -9.02 6.46
N PRO A 80 0.69 -9.61 5.37
CA PRO A 80 -0.13 -10.38 4.46
C PRO A 80 -0.69 -11.62 5.19
N LYS A 81 -1.91 -12.01 4.82
CA LYS A 81 -2.44 -13.35 5.15
C LYS A 81 -1.48 -14.37 4.55
N SER A 82 -0.71 -15.10 5.35
CA SER A 82 0.00 -16.27 4.83
C SER A 82 -0.99 -17.44 4.77
N LYS A 83 -0.69 -18.45 3.94
CA LYS A 83 -1.54 -19.65 3.79
C LYS A 83 -1.32 -20.67 4.92
N SER A 84 -0.51 -20.35 5.92
CA SER A 84 -0.02 -21.28 6.95
C SER A 84 -0.39 -20.79 8.35
N ARG A 85 -0.72 -21.72 9.27
CA ARG A 85 -1.01 -21.44 10.70
C ARG A 85 0.11 -20.71 11.49
N LYS A 86 1.24 -20.40 10.84
CA LYS A 86 2.35 -19.56 11.34
C LYS A 86 2.12 -18.06 11.10
N ASP A 87 0.88 -17.67 10.78
CA ASP A 87 0.51 -16.29 10.52
C ASP A 87 0.74 -15.39 11.73
N THR A 88 1.47 -14.31 11.50
CA THR A 88 1.75 -13.26 12.48
C THR A 88 0.66 -12.18 12.46
N GLN A 89 -0.17 -12.14 11.40
CA GLN A 89 -1.19 -11.10 11.20
C GLN A 89 -2.23 -11.04 12.33
N TRP A 90 -2.84 -12.16 12.72
CA TRP A 90 -3.85 -12.12 13.80
C TRP A 90 -3.27 -11.63 15.13
N ARG A 91 -1.95 -11.76 15.32
CA ARG A 91 -1.26 -11.34 16.54
C ARG A 91 -1.13 -9.82 16.66
N ILE A 92 -1.34 -9.04 15.59
CA ILE A 92 -1.20 -7.57 15.59
C ILE A 92 -2.07 -6.90 16.65
N HIS A 93 -3.29 -7.43 16.85
CA HIS A 93 -4.28 -6.80 17.71
C HIS A 93 -3.89 -6.84 19.19
N PHE A 94 -3.15 -7.86 19.64
CA PHE A 94 -2.76 -7.97 21.06
C PHE A 94 -1.76 -6.90 21.50
N PRO A 95 -0.61 -6.67 20.82
CA PRO A 95 0.27 -5.57 21.18
C PRO A 95 -0.34 -4.21 20.86
N GLU A 96 -1.21 -4.07 19.86
CA GLU A 96 -1.83 -2.78 19.56
C GLU A 96 -2.82 -2.36 20.65
N PHE A 97 -3.78 -3.23 20.97
CA PHE A 97 -4.91 -2.92 21.87
C PHE A 97 -4.71 -3.39 23.31
N GLY A 98 -3.69 -4.21 23.55
CA GLY A 98 -3.46 -4.82 24.85
C GLY A 98 -4.30 -6.07 25.08
N THR A 99 -4.03 -6.71 26.21
CA THR A 99 -4.75 -7.87 26.75
C THR A 99 -4.89 -7.71 28.26
N LEU A 100 -5.54 -8.66 28.93
CA LEU A 100 -5.58 -8.71 30.40
C LEU A 100 -4.19 -8.67 31.05
N HIS A 101 -3.17 -9.24 30.38
CA HIS A 101 -1.82 -9.41 30.95
C HIS A 101 -0.75 -8.50 30.32
N GLN A 102 -1.11 -7.70 29.31
CA GLN A 102 -0.16 -6.85 28.61
C GLN A 102 -0.85 -5.53 28.21
N PRO A 103 -0.31 -4.36 28.59
CA PRO A 103 -0.89 -3.09 28.17
C PRO A 103 -0.78 -2.88 26.65
N ALA A 104 -1.66 -2.01 26.12
CA ALA A 104 -1.62 -1.56 24.73
C ALA A 104 -0.30 -0.81 24.44
N GLN A 105 0.45 -1.29 23.45
CA GLN A 105 1.69 -0.63 23.00
C GLN A 105 1.41 0.44 21.94
N LYS A 106 0.23 0.40 21.30
CA LYS A 106 -0.22 1.39 20.31
C LYS A 106 0.78 1.66 19.18
N PHE A 107 1.56 0.65 18.80
CA PHE A 107 2.67 0.83 17.89
C PHE A 107 2.22 1.23 16.48
N PHE A 108 1.09 0.70 16.01
CA PHE A 108 0.50 1.08 14.73
C PHE A 108 -0.07 2.49 14.81
N THR A 109 -0.87 2.79 15.84
CA THR A 109 -1.43 4.14 16.05
C THR A 109 -0.35 5.21 16.08
N ARG A 110 0.72 5.00 16.86
CA ARG A 110 1.85 5.94 16.95
C ARG A 110 2.55 6.16 15.61
N THR A 111 2.75 5.10 14.82
CA THR A 111 3.33 5.23 13.47
C THR A 111 2.44 6.08 12.58
N ILE A 112 1.13 5.83 12.56
CA ILE A 112 0.20 6.60 11.74
C ILE A 112 0.19 8.06 12.19
N ASP A 113 0.03 8.33 13.48
CA ASP A 113 0.03 9.70 14.03
C ASP A 113 1.31 10.46 13.68
N ALA A 114 2.47 9.77 13.69
CA ALA A 114 3.76 10.39 13.40
C ALA A 114 4.03 10.62 11.90
N LYS A 115 3.54 9.73 11.03
CA LYS A 115 3.98 9.68 9.62
C LYS A 115 2.90 9.92 8.58
N TRP A 116 1.63 10.05 8.98
CA TRP A 116 0.51 10.22 8.05
C TRP A 116 0.70 11.42 7.11
N ASP A 117 1.03 12.58 7.68
CA ASP A 117 1.23 13.80 6.89
C ASP A 117 2.43 13.69 5.94
N GLU A 118 3.51 13.06 6.39
CA GLU A 118 4.70 12.82 5.56
C GLU A 118 4.37 11.88 4.39
N ALA A 119 3.62 10.81 4.65
CA ALA A 119 3.16 9.87 3.63
C ALA A 119 2.27 10.56 2.58
N ILE A 120 1.30 11.39 3.01
CA ILE A 120 0.43 12.15 2.10
C ILE A 120 1.26 13.11 1.23
N ARG A 121 2.19 13.86 1.85
CA ARG A 121 3.08 14.77 1.11
C ARG A 121 3.90 14.00 0.07
N LYS A 122 4.45 12.84 0.45
CA LYS A 122 5.22 12.00 -0.47
C LYS A 122 4.41 11.52 -1.67
N VAL A 123 3.16 11.14 -1.45
CA VAL A 123 2.22 10.75 -2.51
C VAL A 123 1.96 11.94 -3.44
N ALA A 124 1.64 13.12 -2.89
CA ALA A 124 1.37 14.32 -3.66
C ALA A 124 2.58 14.74 -4.51
N ASP A 125 3.79 14.71 -3.94
CA ASP A 125 5.02 15.05 -4.66
C ASP A 125 5.31 14.07 -5.81
N LYS A 126 5.03 12.78 -5.61
CA LYS A 126 5.16 11.80 -6.70
C LYS A 126 4.15 12.02 -7.81
N TYR A 127 2.91 12.38 -7.49
CA TYR A 127 1.94 12.76 -8.53
C TYR A 127 2.38 14.03 -9.27
N ARG A 128 2.87 15.06 -8.56
CA ARG A 128 3.39 16.29 -9.20
C ARG A 128 4.55 15.99 -10.15
N GLN A 129 5.53 15.20 -9.70
CA GLN A 129 6.68 14.78 -10.52
C GLN A 129 6.27 13.94 -11.74
N ALA A 130 5.22 13.14 -11.60
CA ALA A 130 4.73 12.32 -12.69
C ALA A 130 3.95 13.15 -13.72
N LEU A 131 3.11 14.08 -13.26
CA LEU A 131 2.34 15.00 -14.10
C LEU A 131 3.23 16.00 -14.85
N SER A 132 4.35 16.41 -14.27
CA SER A 132 5.30 17.30 -14.96
C SER A 132 6.07 16.62 -16.09
N LYS A 133 5.96 15.30 -16.24
CA LYS A 133 6.64 14.49 -17.27
C LYS A 133 5.69 13.96 -18.35
N LEU A 134 4.40 14.26 -18.22
CA LEU A 134 3.37 13.99 -19.22
C LEU A 134 3.33 15.13 -20.22
#